data_AF-A0AAV7BIC3-F1
#
_entry.id   AF-A0AAV7BIC3-F1
#
_cell.length_a   1.000
_cell.length_b   1.000
_cell.length_c   1.000
_cell.angle_alpha   90.00
_cell.angle_beta   90.00
_cell.angle_gamma   90.00
#
_symmetry.space_group_name_H-M   'P 1'
#
loop_
_entity.id
_entity.type
_entity.pdbx_description
1 polymer ?
#
loop_
_entity_poly.entity_id
_entity_poly.type
_entity_poly.pdbx_seq_one_letter_code
_entity_poly.pdbx_strand_id
1 'polypeptide(L)'
;MALVNVPHCDSLCIRMRVIISCNTSVFQVIAIHSCYVNGKHFDWILISRRSCFRAGVRYYVRGIDSEGHAANFVETEQIVYCSGGKASFVQTRGSIPFYWSQRPNLKYKPKPQINNAVNHMDGFQRHFDSQIISYGKQVIINLVNQKGSEKPLEQTFSQMVDGLGNGMVRYFAFDFHKECSRMRWDRLQILVDKVAGIQDEFGYFLVDAEGKVLMTQDGIFRSNCMDCLDRTNVIQSLLAHRSLQAQLQRLGVLHIGQRIEEQVLFERIYKNAWADNANACAKQYAGTGALKTDFTRTGKRTQWGLVMDGWNSLIRYYKNNFSDGFRQDSIDLFLGNYSVEEVYSTSPLQVQKDWKFLALPIIMVVAFSMCIICLLMAGDTWTETLAYVLFWGTSSIGTATIILYNGKDFVDAPKLVQKEKMD
;
A
#
# COMPACT_ATOMS: atom_id res chain seq x y z
N MET A 1 -13.64 -22.17 0.26
CA MET A 1 -15.08 -21.83 0.33
C MET A 1 -15.54 -22.07 1.76
N ALA A 2 -15.64 -21.00 2.56
CA ALA A 2 -16.25 -20.99 3.89
C ALA A 2 -16.74 -19.55 4.10
N LEU A 3 -17.93 -19.27 3.55
CA LEU A 3 -18.62 -18.00 3.73
C LEU A 3 -19.18 -18.00 5.15
N VAL A 4 -18.66 -17.10 5.98
CA VAL A 4 -19.30 -16.77 7.26
C VAL A 4 -20.58 -16.01 6.90
N ASN A 5 -21.71 -16.72 6.91
CA ASN A 5 -23.05 -16.12 6.79
C ASN A 5 -23.29 -15.21 7.99
N VAL A 6 -23.20 -13.89 7.78
CA VAL A 6 -23.68 -12.88 8.73
C VAL A 6 -24.98 -12.29 8.18
N PRO A 7 -26.15 -12.77 8.61
CA PRO A 7 -27.46 -12.49 7.97
C PRO A 7 -27.97 -11.04 8.13
N HIS A 8 -27.18 -10.12 8.66
CA HIS A 8 -27.53 -8.70 8.78
C HIS A 8 -26.74 -7.77 7.84
N CYS A 9 -25.73 -8.26 7.12
CA CYS A 9 -25.00 -7.47 6.12
C CYS A 9 -25.73 -7.35 4.78
N ASP A 10 -26.55 -8.35 4.41
CA ASP A 10 -27.11 -8.44 3.06
C ASP A 10 -28.18 -7.38 2.78
N SER A 11 -28.96 -6.97 3.78
CA SER A 11 -30.04 -6.00 3.59
C SER A 11 -29.56 -4.55 3.46
N LEU A 12 -28.39 -4.22 4.02
CA LEU A 12 -27.80 -2.87 3.91
C LEU A 12 -26.98 -2.70 2.63
N CYS A 13 -26.21 -3.73 2.22
CA CYS A 13 -25.41 -3.71 1.00
C CYS A 13 -26.26 -3.66 -0.29
N ILE A 14 -27.45 -4.26 -0.29
CA ILE A 14 -28.33 -4.32 -1.48
C ILE A 14 -29.16 -3.02 -1.67
N ARG A 15 -29.33 -2.18 -0.63
CA ARG A 15 -30.15 -0.95 -0.68
C ARG A 15 -29.38 0.36 -0.83
N MET A 16 -28.06 0.31 -0.91
CA MET A 16 -27.27 1.38 -1.52
C MET A 16 -26.99 0.93 -2.96
N ARG A 17 -27.02 1.83 -3.94
CA ARG A 17 -26.41 1.57 -5.25
C ARG A 17 -24.88 1.45 -5.12
N VAL A 18 -24.40 0.60 -4.22
CA VAL A 18 -23.11 -0.05 -4.36
C VAL A 18 -23.35 -1.00 -5.51
N ILE A 19 -23.08 -0.56 -6.74
CA ILE A 19 -22.97 -1.50 -7.85
C ILE A 19 -21.75 -2.35 -7.51
N ILE A 20 -22.01 -3.42 -6.77
CA ILE A 20 -21.09 -4.50 -6.51
C ILE A 20 -20.88 -5.15 -7.88
N SER A 21 -19.89 -4.68 -8.64
CA SER A 21 -19.27 -5.53 -9.65
C SER A 21 -18.52 -6.62 -8.89
N CYS A 22 -19.27 -7.64 -8.46
CA CYS A 22 -18.80 -8.75 -7.63
C CYS A 22 -17.68 -9.56 -8.31
N ASN A 23 -17.42 -9.31 -9.59
CA ASN A 23 -16.46 -10.06 -10.40
C ASN A 23 -15.09 -9.37 -10.57
N THR A 24 -14.89 -8.12 -10.11
CA THR A 24 -13.68 -7.34 -10.46
C THR A 24 -12.89 -6.75 -9.27
N SER A 25 -13.32 -7.00 -8.04
CA SER A 25 -12.67 -6.46 -6.83
C SER A 25 -12.77 -7.42 -5.65
N VAL A 26 -11.69 -7.55 -4.88
CA VAL A 26 -11.64 -8.33 -3.63
C VAL A 26 -11.80 -7.38 -2.44
N PHE A 27 -12.76 -7.66 -1.56
CA PHE A 27 -12.92 -6.90 -0.31
C PHE A 27 -11.69 -7.10 0.58
N GLN A 28 -11.07 -5.99 0.96
CA GLN A 28 -9.87 -5.97 1.78
C GLN A 28 -10.20 -5.77 3.25
N VAL A 29 -11.10 -4.82 3.55
CA VAL A 29 -11.62 -4.53 4.89
C VAL A 29 -13.06 -4.03 4.80
N ILE A 30 -13.89 -4.51 5.72
CA ILE A 30 -15.20 -3.94 6.03
C ILE A 30 -15.22 -3.75 7.55
N ALA A 31 -15.31 -2.50 8.01
CA ALA A 31 -15.50 -2.16 9.41
C ALA A 31 -16.85 -1.46 9.55
N ILE A 32 -17.73 -1.98 10.41
CA ILE A 32 -19.06 -1.43 10.67
C ILE A 32 -19.13 -1.14 12.17
N HIS A 33 -19.42 0.11 12.51
CA HIS A 33 -19.51 0.56 13.89
C HIS A 33 -20.78 1.39 14.10
N SER A 34 -21.69 0.88 14.92
CA SER A 34 -22.81 1.67 15.43
C SER A 34 -22.33 2.62 16.51
N CYS A 35 -22.50 3.91 16.28
CA CYS A 35 -21.99 5.00 17.09
C CYS A 35 -23.13 5.82 17.70
N TYR A 36 -22.85 6.49 18.81
CA TYR A 36 -23.81 7.36 19.49
C TYR A 36 -23.15 8.68 19.85
N VAL A 37 -23.67 9.79 19.32
CA VAL A 37 -23.16 11.14 19.54
C VAL A 37 -24.35 12.09 19.69
N ASN A 38 -24.32 12.98 20.68
CA ASN A 38 -25.37 13.98 20.96
C ASN A 38 -26.81 13.44 20.96
N GLY A 39 -27.05 12.25 21.51
CA GLY A 39 -28.41 11.70 21.54
C GLY A 39 -28.85 10.97 20.27
N LYS A 40 -28.00 10.89 19.23
CA LYS A 40 -28.32 10.27 17.95
C LYS A 40 -27.45 9.05 17.68
N HIS A 41 -28.10 7.98 17.21
CA HIS A 41 -27.44 6.78 16.72
C HIS A 41 -27.18 6.90 15.21
N PHE A 42 -25.99 6.50 14.79
CA PHE A 42 -25.63 6.39 13.38
C PHE A 42 -24.67 5.21 13.18
N ASP A 43 -24.73 4.60 12.01
CA ASP A 43 -23.76 3.59 11.61
C ASP A 43 -22.66 4.25 10.79
N TRP A 44 -21.41 4.02 11.21
CA TRP A 44 -20.22 4.41 10.48
C TRP A 44 -19.57 3.17 9.88
N ILE A 45 -19.34 3.20 8.57
CA ILE A 45 -18.84 2.06 7.82
C ILE A 45 -17.61 2.50 7.02
N LEU A 46 -16.55 1.70 7.07
CA LEU A 46 -15.34 1.87 6.27
C LEU A 46 -15.12 0.62 5.43
N ILE A 47 -15.07 0.79 4.11
CA ILE A 47 -14.88 -0.29 3.14
C ILE A 47 -13.63 0.01 2.31
N SER A 48 -12.72 -0.95 2.21
CA SER A 48 -11.62 -0.90 1.25
C SER A 48 -11.70 -2.08 0.29
N ARG A 49 -11.74 -1.78 -1.02
CA ARG A 49 -11.84 -2.74 -2.12
C ARG A 49 -10.57 -2.68 -2.95
N ARG A 50 -9.91 -3.82 -3.16
CA ARG A 50 -8.72 -3.92 -3.99
C ARG A 50 -9.09 -4.48 -5.36
N SER A 51 -8.63 -3.83 -6.41
CA SER A 51 -8.80 -4.30 -7.79
C SER A 51 -8.06 -5.62 -8.04
N CYS A 52 -8.67 -6.52 -8.81
CA CYS A 52 -8.04 -7.77 -9.23
C CYS A 52 -7.15 -7.63 -10.48
N PHE A 53 -7.30 -6.56 -11.28
CA PHE A 53 -6.67 -6.46 -12.61
C PHE A 53 -5.14 -6.48 -12.58
N ARG A 54 -4.52 -5.79 -11.62
CA ARG A 54 -3.05 -5.74 -11.47
C ARG A 54 -2.64 -5.87 -10.01
N ALA A 55 -3.10 -6.93 -9.36
CA ALA A 55 -2.74 -7.24 -7.98
C ALA A 55 -1.40 -7.99 -7.91
N GLY A 56 -0.50 -7.54 -7.05
CA GLY A 56 0.70 -8.31 -6.76
C GLY A 56 1.49 -7.84 -5.56
N VAL A 57 2.61 -8.50 -5.34
CA VAL A 57 3.52 -8.25 -4.22
C VAL A 57 4.42 -7.05 -4.46
N ARG A 58 4.96 -6.48 -3.37
CA ARG A 58 5.60 -5.16 -3.32
C ARG A 58 6.68 -4.90 -4.38
N TYR A 59 7.56 -5.85 -4.70
CA TYR A 59 8.67 -5.61 -5.63
C TYR A 59 8.46 -6.21 -7.03
N TYR A 60 7.39 -6.97 -7.22
CA TYR A 60 7.13 -7.66 -8.48
C TYR A 60 6.09 -6.96 -9.35
N VAL A 61 5.09 -6.30 -8.74
CA VAL A 61 4.02 -5.65 -9.49
C VAL A 61 3.95 -4.17 -9.13
N ARG A 62 4.40 -3.33 -10.07
CA ARG A 62 4.48 -1.87 -10.01
C ARG A 62 4.01 -1.26 -11.33
N GLY A 63 3.89 0.07 -11.35
CA GLY A 63 3.42 0.79 -12.54
C GLY A 63 1.99 0.46 -12.97
N ILE A 64 1.76 0.53 -14.28
CA ILE A 64 0.52 0.15 -14.98
C ILE A 64 0.78 -1.05 -15.91
N ASP A 65 -0.28 -1.71 -16.38
CA ASP A 65 -0.23 -2.64 -17.50
C ASP A 65 -0.48 -1.94 -18.85
N SER A 66 -0.57 -2.71 -19.94
CA SER A 66 -0.94 -2.21 -21.27
C SER A 66 -2.34 -1.59 -21.30
N GLU A 67 -3.28 -2.10 -20.50
CA GLU A 67 -4.66 -1.64 -20.45
C GLU A 67 -4.85 -0.39 -19.56
N GLY A 68 -3.80 0.07 -18.88
CA GLY A 68 -3.84 1.23 -17.99
C GLY A 68 -4.33 0.91 -16.57
N HIS A 69 -4.40 -0.35 -16.16
CA HIS A 69 -4.68 -0.71 -14.77
C HIS A 69 -3.46 -0.47 -13.90
N ALA A 70 -3.59 0.42 -12.91
CA ALA A 70 -2.53 0.68 -11.96
C ALA A 70 -2.38 -0.50 -10.98
N ALA A 71 -1.12 -0.86 -10.72
CA ALA A 71 -0.79 -1.91 -9.75
C ALA A 71 -1.35 -1.58 -8.37
N ASN A 72 -1.95 -2.59 -7.73
CA ASN A 72 -2.46 -2.53 -6.35
C ASN A 72 -3.42 -1.35 -6.10
N PHE A 73 -4.28 -1.07 -7.09
CA PHE A 73 -5.35 -0.10 -6.96
C PHE A 73 -6.33 -0.50 -5.86
N VAL A 74 -6.60 0.43 -4.95
CA VAL A 74 -7.56 0.27 -3.85
C VAL A 74 -8.47 1.48 -3.81
N GLU A 75 -9.75 1.21 -3.77
CA GLU A 75 -10.79 2.17 -3.49
C GLU A 75 -11.18 2.06 -2.02
N THR A 76 -11.19 3.18 -1.30
CA THR A 76 -11.63 3.26 0.09
C THR A 76 -12.85 4.16 0.15
N GLU A 77 -13.94 3.63 0.68
CA GLU A 77 -15.22 4.28 0.81
C GLU A 77 -15.60 4.36 2.29
N GLN A 78 -15.98 5.57 2.71
CA GLN A 78 -16.51 5.85 4.03
C GLN A 78 -18.00 6.15 3.91
N ILE A 79 -18.83 5.42 4.64
CA ILE A 79 -20.29 5.54 4.59
C ILE A 79 -20.82 5.89 5.97
N VAL A 80 -21.80 6.78 6.01
CA VAL A 80 -22.55 7.13 7.22
C VAL A 80 -24.03 6.89 6.94
N TYR A 81 -24.69 6.20 7.86
CA TYR A 81 -26.13 6.00 7.84
C TYR A 81 -26.76 6.51 9.13
N CYS A 82 -27.70 7.44 9.03
CA CYS A 82 -28.39 8.02 10.17
C CYS A 82 -29.85 8.33 9.81
N SER A 83 -30.80 7.76 10.56
CA SER A 83 -32.24 8.08 10.45
C SER A 83 -32.78 8.05 9.02
N GLY A 84 -32.35 7.09 8.20
CA GLY A 84 -32.75 6.95 6.79
C GLY A 84 -31.84 7.70 5.80
N GLY A 85 -31.19 8.78 6.23
CA GLY A 85 -30.20 9.50 5.44
C GLY A 85 -28.89 8.72 5.28
N LYS A 86 -28.29 8.83 4.09
CA LYS A 86 -27.09 8.11 3.69
C LYS A 86 -26.05 9.07 3.12
N ALA A 87 -24.82 9.01 3.60
CA ALA A 87 -23.71 9.72 3.00
C ALA A 87 -22.56 8.77 2.66
N SER A 88 -21.85 9.03 1.56
CA SER A 88 -20.66 8.27 1.17
C SER A 88 -19.56 9.19 0.66
N PHE A 89 -18.32 8.89 1.01
CA PHE A 89 -17.12 9.56 0.53
C PHE A 89 -16.10 8.54 0.04
N VAL A 90 -15.72 8.65 -1.23
CA VAL A 90 -14.83 7.71 -1.92
C VAL A 90 -13.47 8.35 -2.18
N GLN A 91 -12.41 7.58 -1.97
CA GLN A 91 -11.04 7.94 -2.31
C GLN A 91 -10.31 6.76 -2.92
N THR A 92 -9.27 7.02 -3.70
CA THR A 92 -8.48 5.95 -4.32
C THR A 92 -7.01 6.05 -3.96
N ARG A 93 -6.32 4.92 -4.10
CA ARG A 93 -4.87 4.85 -4.04
C ARG A 93 -4.38 3.78 -4.98
N GLY A 94 -3.14 3.91 -5.42
CA GLY A 94 -2.52 2.89 -6.27
C GLY A 94 -1.06 3.21 -6.56
N SER A 95 -0.45 2.36 -7.37
CA SER A 95 0.88 2.61 -7.91
C SER A 95 0.90 3.89 -8.78
N ILE A 96 2.09 4.44 -8.96
CA ILE A 96 2.31 5.58 -9.87
C ILE A 96 2.04 5.11 -11.30
N PRO A 97 1.15 5.77 -12.07
CA PRO A 97 0.50 5.14 -13.22
C PRO A 97 1.33 5.22 -14.53
N PHE A 98 2.56 4.72 -14.53
CA PHE A 98 3.41 4.58 -15.73
C PHE A 98 4.29 3.33 -15.64
N TYR A 99 4.96 2.95 -16.73
CA TYR A 99 5.81 1.75 -16.77
C TYR A 99 7.11 1.92 -15.96
N TRP A 100 7.16 1.33 -14.77
CA TRP A 100 8.35 1.27 -13.93
C TRP A 100 8.36 0.01 -13.07
N SER A 101 9.54 -0.47 -12.75
CA SER A 101 9.76 -1.67 -11.96
C SER A 101 10.74 -1.44 -10.81
N GLN A 102 10.68 -2.30 -9.80
CA GLN A 102 11.58 -2.23 -8.65
C GLN A 102 11.88 -3.64 -8.17
N ARG A 103 12.69 -4.37 -8.94
CA ARG A 103 12.97 -5.79 -8.68
C ARG A 103 13.87 -5.97 -7.45
N PRO A 104 13.61 -6.99 -6.63
CA PRO A 104 14.45 -7.31 -5.48
C PRO A 104 15.83 -7.81 -5.94
N ASN A 105 16.87 -7.51 -5.15
CA ASN A 105 18.27 -7.87 -5.47
C ASN A 105 19.11 -8.08 -4.19
N LEU A 106 18.50 -8.61 -3.13
CA LEU A 106 19.05 -8.71 -1.76
C LEU A 106 19.40 -7.37 -1.09
N LYS A 107 19.39 -6.23 -1.78
CA LYS A 107 19.56 -4.93 -1.11
C LYS A 107 18.31 -4.64 -0.29
N TYR A 108 18.50 -4.01 0.88
CA TYR A 108 17.40 -3.62 1.75
C TYR A 108 16.35 -2.74 1.03
N LYS A 109 16.80 -1.82 0.17
CA LYS A 109 15.95 -1.02 -0.70
C LYS A 109 16.48 -1.04 -2.15
N PRO A 110 15.91 -1.86 -3.05
CA PRO A 110 16.25 -1.82 -4.47
C PRO A 110 15.89 -0.46 -5.09
N LYS A 111 16.71 0.01 -6.05
CA LYS A 111 16.45 1.26 -6.76
C LYS A 111 15.34 1.04 -7.80
N PRO A 112 14.37 1.95 -7.93
CA PRO A 112 13.38 1.88 -9.00
C PRO A 112 14.01 2.14 -10.37
N GLN A 113 13.45 1.52 -11.39
CA GLN A 113 13.87 1.62 -12.77
C GLN A 113 12.65 1.98 -13.64
N ILE A 114 12.79 3.03 -14.45
CA ILE A 114 11.76 3.47 -15.39
C ILE A 114 12.04 2.80 -16.74
N ASN A 115 10.99 2.30 -17.39
CA ASN A 115 11.14 1.61 -18.67
C ASN A 115 11.17 2.59 -19.85
N ASN A 116 12.35 3.01 -20.27
CA ASN A 116 12.51 4.01 -21.34
C ASN A 116 12.13 3.51 -22.75
N ALA A 117 11.87 2.21 -22.92
CA ALA A 117 11.56 1.63 -24.23
C ALA A 117 10.07 1.70 -24.59
N VAL A 118 9.20 1.96 -23.61
CA VAL A 118 7.73 1.90 -23.77
C VAL A 118 7.15 3.31 -23.78
N ASN A 119 6.10 3.50 -24.57
CA ASN A 119 5.34 4.75 -24.55
C ASN A 119 4.52 4.86 -23.24
N HIS A 120 5.04 5.60 -22.27
CA HIS A 120 4.36 5.83 -21.00
C HIS A 120 3.05 6.62 -21.13
N MET A 121 2.96 7.56 -22.08
CA MET A 121 1.83 8.48 -22.18
C MET A 121 0.53 7.78 -22.59
N ASP A 122 0.62 6.76 -23.44
CA ASP A 122 -0.53 6.00 -23.92
C ASP A 122 -1.22 5.25 -22.77
N GLY A 123 -0.46 4.46 -22.01
CA GLY A 123 -1.00 3.79 -20.81
C GLY A 123 -1.42 4.76 -19.71
N PHE A 124 -0.71 5.89 -19.55
CA PHE A 124 -1.03 6.94 -18.59
C PHE A 124 -2.37 7.62 -18.91
N GLN A 125 -2.61 7.94 -20.18
CA GLN A 125 -3.84 8.55 -20.66
C GLN A 125 -5.02 7.60 -20.48
N ARG A 126 -4.90 6.33 -20.93
CA ARG A 126 -5.93 5.30 -20.71
C ARG A 126 -6.29 5.15 -19.24
N HIS A 127 -5.28 5.17 -18.36
CA HIS A 127 -5.50 5.11 -16.93
C HIS A 127 -6.40 6.26 -16.45
N PHE A 128 -6.03 7.52 -16.73
CA PHE A 128 -6.80 8.66 -16.26
C PHE A 128 -8.14 8.83 -16.96
N ASP A 129 -8.27 8.45 -18.23
CA ASP A 129 -9.56 8.43 -18.93
C ASP A 129 -10.54 7.48 -18.23
N SER A 130 -10.08 6.28 -17.85
CA SER A 130 -10.90 5.33 -17.10
C SER A 130 -11.30 5.86 -15.70
N GLN A 131 -10.39 6.56 -15.03
CA GLN A 131 -10.64 7.16 -13.72
C GLN A 131 -11.62 8.34 -13.82
N ILE A 132 -11.52 9.16 -14.86
CA ILE A 132 -12.41 10.31 -15.08
C ILE A 132 -13.82 9.83 -15.40
N ILE A 133 -13.96 8.79 -16.22
CA ILE A 133 -15.27 8.18 -16.52
C ILE A 133 -15.91 7.62 -15.25
N SER A 134 -15.12 6.99 -14.38
CA SER A 134 -15.64 6.29 -13.19
C SER A 134 -15.90 7.23 -12.00
N TYR A 135 -15.08 8.27 -11.83
CA TYR A 135 -15.05 9.07 -10.60
C TYR A 135 -15.06 10.59 -10.83
N GLY A 136 -15.08 11.04 -12.08
CA GLY A 136 -15.01 12.47 -12.41
C GLY A 136 -13.62 13.08 -12.17
N LYS A 137 -13.59 14.30 -11.62
CA LYS A 137 -12.35 15.08 -11.45
C LYS A 137 -11.35 14.34 -10.56
N GLN A 138 -10.06 14.40 -10.91
CA GLN A 138 -8.99 13.69 -10.22
C GLN A 138 -8.04 14.67 -9.56
N VAL A 139 -7.81 14.51 -8.25
CA VAL A 139 -6.71 15.19 -7.55
C VAL A 139 -5.69 14.16 -7.09
N ILE A 140 -4.51 14.21 -7.70
CA ILE A 140 -3.39 13.34 -7.37
C ILE A 140 -2.59 13.98 -6.23
N ILE A 141 -2.50 13.27 -5.11
CA ILE A 141 -1.65 13.62 -3.98
C ILE A 141 -0.46 12.67 -3.98
N ASN A 142 0.70 13.17 -4.43
CA ASN A 142 1.92 12.39 -4.53
C ASN A 142 2.80 12.59 -3.28
N LEU A 143 2.97 11.52 -2.49
CA LEU A 143 3.73 11.51 -1.23
C LEU A 143 5.16 10.96 -1.39
N VAL A 144 5.66 10.88 -2.62
CA VAL A 144 6.99 10.36 -2.97
C VAL A 144 8.07 11.34 -2.50
N ASN A 145 9.21 10.79 -2.07
CA ASN A 145 10.31 11.61 -1.58
C ASN A 145 10.96 12.38 -2.74
N GLN A 146 11.16 13.69 -2.57
CA GLN A 146 11.80 14.54 -3.58
C GLN A 146 13.34 14.43 -3.57
N LYS A 147 13.89 13.55 -2.71
CA LYS A 147 15.32 13.27 -2.58
C LYS A 147 15.61 11.78 -2.74
N GLY A 148 16.81 11.48 -3.22
CA GLY A 148 17.32 10.11 -3.33
C GLY A 148 16.74 9.37 -4.53
N SER A 149 16.57 8.05 -4.38
CA SER A 149 16.19 7.14 -5.47
C SER A 149 14.75 7.31 -5.97
N GLU A 150 13.91 8.05 -5.24
CA GLU A 150 12.50 8.29 -5.55
C GLU A 150 12.29 9.53 -6.44
N LYS A 151 13.25 10.46 -6.47
CA LYS A 151 13.17 11.72 -7.22
C LYS A 151 12.88 11.54 -8.71
N PRO A 152 13.53 10.62 -9.46
CA PRO A 152 13.25 10.46 -10.88
C PRO A 152 11.79 10.07 -11.17
N LEU A 153 11.17 9.27 -10.29
CA LEU A 153 9.77 8.87 -10.45
C LEU A 153 8.82 10.05 -10.26
N GLU A 154 9.11 10.90 -9.27
CA GLU A 154 8.32 12.11 -8.99
C GLU A 154 8.38 13.10 -10.15
N GLN A 155 9.59 13.37 -10.67
CA GLN A 155 9.79 14.28 -11.80
C GLN A 155 9.10 13.78 -13.06
N THR A 156 9.23 12.48 -13.36
CA THR A 156 8.56 11.87 -14.51
C THR A 156 7.04 11.96 -14.36
N PHE A 157 6.51 11.70 -13.16
CA PHE A 157 5.07 11.79 -12.91
C PHE A 157 4.54 13.22 -13.09
N SER A 158 5.23 14.22 -12.55
CA SER A 158 4.86 15.63 -12.75
C SER A 158 4.84 15.99 -14.24
N GLN A 159 5.90 15.64 -14.98
CA GLN A 159 6.00 15.90 -16.42
C GLN A 159 4.89 15.24 -17.23
N MET A 160 4.47 14.02 -16.87
CA MET A 160 3.37 13.34 -17.56
C MET A 160 2.01 13.96 -17.26
N VAL A 161 1.77 14.43 -16.02
CA VAL A 161 0.53 15.17 -15.72
C VAL A 161 0.50 16.49 -16.50
N ASP A 162 1.62 17.21 -16.51
CA ASP A 162 1.73 18.47 -17.26
C ASP A 162 1.56 18.23 -18.77
N GLY A 163 2.13 17.14 -19.29
CA GLY A 163 1.99 16.72 -20.68
C GLY A 163 0.60 16.23 -21.07
N LEU A 164 -0.18 15.68 -20.13
CA LEU A 164 -1.58 15.30 -20.37
C LEU A 164 -2.46 16.54 -20.60
N GLY A 165 -2.13 17.68 -19.97
CA GLY A 165 -2.82 18.96 -20.17
C GLY A 165 -4.32 18.95 -19.87
N ASN A 166 -4.82 17.93 -19.17
CA ASN A 166 -6.24 17.74 -18.91
C ASN A 166 -6.66 18.51 -17.65
N GLY A 167 -7.52 19.52 -17.79
CA GLY A 167 -8.02 20.34 -16.68
C GLY A 167 -8.80 19.58 -15.60
N MET A 168 -9.20 18.33 -15.88
CA MET A 168 -9.86 17.44 -14.91
C MET A 168 -8.88 16.75 -13.96
N VAL A 169 -7.57 16.78 -14.25
CA VAL A 169 -6.53 16.15 -13.43
C VAL A 169 -5.64 17.21 -12.82
N ARG A 170 -5.58 17.27 -11.49
CA ARG A 170 -4.70 18.19 -10.74
C ARG A 170 -3.65 17.40 -9.98
N TYR A 171 -2.41 17.88 -9.98
CA TYR A 171 -1.28 17.22 -9.29
C TYR A 171 -0.75 18.05 -8.13
N PHE A 172 -0.59 17.41 -6.98
CA PHE A 172 0.03 17.98 -5.78
C PHE A 172 1.16 17.07 -5.28
N ALA A 173 2.40 17.53 -5.44
CA ALA A 173 3.55 16.90 -4.81
C ALA A 173 3.70 17.36 -3.35
N PHE A 174 3.84 16.41 -2.43
CA PHE A 174 4.07 16.68 -1.01
C PHE A 174 5.16 15.75 -0.46
N ASP A 175 6.34 16.30 -0.16
CA ASP A 175 7.44 15.52 0.43
C ASP A 175 7.16 15.22 1.91
N PHE A 176 6.53 14.07 2.14
CA PHE A 176 6.17 13.61 3.47
C PHE A 176 7.38 13.49 4.42
N HIS A 177 8.56 13.05 3.94
CA HIS A 177 9.72 12.85 4.80
C HIS A 177 10.34 14.17 5.23
N LYS A 178 10.37 15.16 4.33
CA LYS A 178 10.84 16.51 4.64
C LYS A 178 9.88 17.19 5.61
N GLU A 179 8.59 17.19 5.29
CA GLU A 179 7.59 17.96 6.03
C GLU A 179 7.26 17.33 7.38
N CYS A 180 7.06 16.01 7.45
CA CYS A 180 6.78 15.30 8.70
C CYS A 180 8.04 14.84 9.44
N SER A 181 9.23 15.33 9.06
CA SER A 181 10.46 15.10 9.82
C SER A 181 10.29 15.56 11.27
N ARG A 182 10.88 14.80 12.20
CA ARG A 182 10.82 15.07 13.66
C ARG A 182 9.39 15.05 14.24
N MET A 183 8.50 14.24 13.68
CA MET A 183 7.13 14.04 14.19
C MET A 183 6.25 15.30 14.13
N ARG A 184 6.53 16.22 13.19
CA ARG A 184 5.69 17.42 12.97
C ARG A 184 4.52 17.11 12.04
N TRP A 185 3.58 16.35 12.58
CA TRP A 185 2.36 15.93 11.89
C TRP A 185 1.38 17.08 11.66
N ASP A 186 1.53 18.19 12.38
CA ASP A 186 0.82 19.45 12.14
C ASP A 186 1.00 19.94 10.69
N ARG A 187 2.10 19.56 10.03
CA ARG A 187 2.33 19.88 8.61
C ARG A 187 1.44 19.12 7.64
N LEU A 188 0.80 18.03 8.07
CA LEU A 188 -0.24 17.39 7.27
C LEU A 188 -1.48 18.27 7.16
N GLN A 189 -1.75 19.09 8.19
CA GLN A 189 -2.83 20.05 8.14
C GLN A 189 -2.62 21.07 7.02
N ILE A 190 -1.37 21.48 6.76
CA ILE A 190 -1.04 22.36 5.62
C ILE A 190 -1.50 21.75 4.28
N LEU A 191 -1.31 20.45 4.10
CA LEU A 191 -1.75 19.76 2.88
C LEU A 191 -3.29 19.70 2.82
N VAL A 192 -3.93 19.33 3.93
CA VAL A 192 -5.40 19.26 4.03
C VAL A 192 -6.02 20.64 3.77
N ASP A 193 -5.47 21.70 4.36
CA ASP A 193 -5.93 23.08 4.18
C ASP A 193 -5.75 23.55 2.73
N LYS A 194 -4.65 23.13 2.07
CA LYS A 194 -4.41 23.46 0.66
C LYS A 194 -5.41 22.81 -0.28
N VAL A 195 -5.86 21.58 0.03
CA VAL A 195 -6.85 20.87 -0.80
C VAL A 195 -8.28 21.06 -0.31
N ALA A 196 -8.50 21.72 0.83
CA ALA A 196 -9.80 21.90 1.45
C ALA A 196 -10.84 22.51 0.50
N GLY A 197 -10.49 23.59 -0.19
CA GLY A 197 -11.40 24.22 -1.15
C GLY A 197 -11.77 23.31 -2.32
N ILE A 198 -10.86 22.43 -2.75
CA ILE A 198 -11.13 21.44 -3.80
C ILE A 198 -12.00 20.30 -3.26
N GLN A 199 -11.79 19.91 -2.00
CA GLN A 199 -12.61 18.89 -1.35
C GLN A 199 -14.05 19.38 -1.18
N ASP A 200 -14.22 20.65 -0.84
CA ASP A 200 -15.55 21.27 -0.75
C ASP A 200 -16.21 21.37 -2.15
N GLU A 201 -15.43 21.61 -3.21
CA GLU A 201 -15.89 21.57 -4.62
C GLU A 201 -16.34 20.16 -5.04
N PHE A 202 -15.60 19.12 -4.65
CA PHE A 202 -15.90 17.74 -5.02
C PHE A 202 -17.09 17.16 -4.26
N GLY A 203 -17.35 17.69 -3.06
CA GLY A 203 -18.45 17.26 -2.22
C GLY A 203 -18.34 15.78 -1.80
N TYR A 204 -19.50 15.21 -1.50
CA TYR A 204 -19.67 13.80 -1.14
C TYR A 204 -21.06 13.34 -1.58
N PHE A 205 -21.26 12.03 -1.69
CA PHE A 205 -22.58 11.51 -2.01
C PHE A 205 -23.52 11.66 -0.80
N LEU A 206 -24.71 12.21 -1.00
CA LEU A 206 -25.71 12.38 0.07
C LEU A 206 -27.12 12.09 -0.46
N VAL A 207 -27.85 11.28 0.29
CA VAL A 207 -29.25 10.91 0.04
C VAL A 207 -30.04 11.17 1.31
N ASP A 208 -31.22 11.74 1.17
CA ASP A 208 -32.16 11.93 2.29
C ASP A 208 -32.87 10.63 2.70
N ALA A 209 -33.76 10.73 3.69
CA ALA A 209 -34.51 9.58 4.17
C ALA A 209 -35.55 9.10 3.15
N GLU A 210 -36.01 9.99 2.28
CA GLU A 210 -36.96 9.77 1.21
C GLU A 210 -36.32 9.13 -0.04
N GLY A 211 -34.99 9.02 -0.08
CA GLY A 211 -34.24 8.40 -1.17
C GLY A 211 -33.87 9.37 -2.31
N LYS A 212 -34.09 10.68 -2.16
CA LYS A 212 -33.69 11.70 -3.12
C LYS A 212 -32.20 12.01 -2.97
N VAL A 213 -31.49 11.99 -4.09
CA VAL A 213 -30.08 12.37 -4.14
C VAL A 213 -29.99 13.88 -3.98
N LEU A 214 -29.35 14.32 -2.88
CA LEU A 214 -29.12 15.73 -2.58
C LEU A 214 -27.77 16.22 -3.13
N MET A 215 -26.77 15.34 -3.16
CA MET A 215 -25.43 15.66 -3.61
C MET A 215 -24.75 14.41 -4.20
N THR A 216 -23.98 14.61 -5.25
CA THR A 216 -23.08 13.61 -5.84
C THR A 216 -21.63 14.02 -5.59
N GLN A 217 -20.74 13.03 -5.53
CA GLN A 217 -19.32 13.30 -5.47
C GLN A 217 -18.78 13.44 -6.90
N ASP A 218 -18.32 14.64 -7.26
CA ASP A 218 -17.93 14.97 -8.64
C ASP A 218 -16.42 14.83 -8.90
N GLY A 219 -15.67 14.41 -7.88
CA GLY A 219 -14.24 14.13 -7.98
C GLY A 219 -13.68 13.37 -6.79
N ILE A 220 -12.48 12.81 -6.96
CA ILE A 220 -11.81 12.02 -5.93
C ILE A 220 -10.36 12.46 -5.71
N PHE A 221 -9.87 12.14 -4.52
CA PHE A 221 -8.46 12.24 -4.18
C PHE A 221 -7.78 10.89 -4.38
N ARG A 222 -6.82 10.85 -5.30
CA ARG A 222 -5.93 9.71 -5.53
C ARG A 222 -4.64 9.92 -4.76
N SER A 223 -4.36 9.06 -3.79
CA SER A 223 -3.10 9.10 -3.05
C SER A 223 -2.07 8.13 -3.63
N ASN A 224 -0.85 8.63 -3.86
CA ASN A 224 0.27 7.84 -4.38
C ASN A 224 1.42 7.82 -3.38
N CYS A 225 2.00 6.65 -3.18
CA CYS A 225 3.25 6.49 -2.43
C CYS A 225 4.06 5.33 -2.98
N MET A 226 5.38 5.50 -3.00
CA MET A 226 6.31 4.49 -3.48
C MET A 226 6.28 3.21 -2.63
N ASP A 227 6.19 3.32 -1.31
CA ASP A 227 6.52 2.18 -0.44
C ASP A 227 5.69 2.09 0.84
N CYS A 228 5.12 3.21 1.29
CA CYS A 228 4.52 3.28 2.61
C CYS A 228 3.02 3.45 2.47
N LEU A 229 2.33 2.33 2.48
CA LEU A 229 0.90 2.28 2.73
C LEU A 229 0.49 3.11 3.97
N ASP A 230 1.39 3.18 4.96
CA ASP A 230 1.22 3.98 6.18
C ASP A 230 1.05 5.48 5.86
N ARG A 231 1.79 6.02 4.88
CA ARG A 231 1.71 7.45 4.50
C ARG A 231 0.38 7.77 3.83
N THR A 232 -0.05 6.93 2.88
CA THR A 232 -1.31 7.10 2.16
C THR A 232 -2.50 6.93 3.08
N ASN A 233 -2.46 5.94 4.00
CA ASN A 233 -3.56 5.71 4.93
C ASN A 233 -3.77 6.90 5.87
N VAL A 234 -2.70 7.55 6.34
CA VAL A 234 -2.83 8.76 7.17
C VAL A 234 -3.51 9.89 6.39
N ILE A 235 -3.07 10.18 5.16
CA ILE A 235 -3.70 11.24 4.35
C ILE A 235 -5.16 10.92 4.03
N GLN A 236 -5.45 9.68 3.63
CA GLN A 236 -6.83 9.23 3.39
C GLN A 236 -7.69 9.39 4.65
N SER A 237 -7.16 9.00 5.82
CA SER A 237 -7.90 9.14 7.09
C SER A 237 -8.17 10.60 7.46
N LEU A 238 -7.28 11.54 7.13
CA LEU A 238 -7.51 12.97 7.41
C LEU A 238 -8.55 13.58 6.47
N LEU A 239 -8.48 13.26 5.18
CA LEU A 239 -9.45 13.74 4.20
C LEU A 239 -10.84 13.16 4.49
N ALA A 240 -10.92 11.87 4.81
CA ALA A 240 -12.16 11.23 5.21
C ALA A 240 -12.71 11.79 6.52
N HIS A 241 -11.84 12.15 7.48
CA HIS A 241 -12.28 12.78 8.74
C HIS A 241 -12.93 14.14 8.50
N ARG A 242 -12.35 14.97 7.61
CA ARG A 242 -12.96 16.24 7.19
C ARG A 242 -14.32 16.04 6.52
N SER A 243 -14.44 15.10 5.58
CA SER A 243 -15.73 14.77 4.94
C SER A 243 -16.75 14.28 5.95
N LEU A 244 -16.33 13.43 6.88
CA LEU A 244 -17.18 12.88 7.94
C LEU A 244 -17.74 13.98 8.84
N GLN A 245 -16.95 15.01 9.16
CA GLN A 245 -17.42 16.16 9.93
C GLN A 245 -18.56 16.89 9.21
N ALA A 246 -18.39 17.15 7.91
CA ALA A 246 -19.44 17.78 7.10
C ALA A 246 -20.69 16.90 6.98
N GLN A 247 -20.52 15.58 6.81
CA GLN A 247 -21.61 14.61 6.72
C GLN A 247 -22.42 14.54 8.02
N LEU A 248 -21.76 14.42 9.17
CA LEU A 248 -22.42 14.35 10.48
C LEU A 248 -23.13 15.65 10.85
N GLN A 249 -22.57 16.81 10.48
CA GLN A 249 -23.25 18.09 10.64
C GLN A 249 -24.50 18.17 9.76
N ARG A 250 -24.41 17.71 8.49
CA ARG A 250 -25.53 17.74 7.55
C ARG A 250 -26.66 16.78 7.93
N LEU A 251 -26.34 15.62 8.49
CA LEU A 251 -27.30 14.66 9.06
C LEU A 251 -27.81 15.09 10.46
N GLY A 252 -27.31 16.21 10.98
CA GLY A 252 -27.71 16.78 12.26
C GLY A 252 -27.26 15.95 13.47
N VAL A 253 -26.26 15.09 13.33
CA VAL A 253 -25.62 14.35 14.44
C VAL A 253 -24.72 15.29 15.24
N LEU A 254 -23.98 16.15 14.55
CA LEU A 254 -23.15 17.19 15.17
C LEU A 254 -23.83 18.55 15.07
N HIS A 255 -23.71 19.37 16.11
CA HIS A 255 -24.13 20.75 16.08
C HIS A 255 -23.14 21.63 15.30
N ILE A 256 -23.62 22.76 14.77
CA ILE A 256 -22.76 23.73 14.06
C ILE A 256 -21.68 24.23 15.03
N GLY A 257 -20.41 24.12 14.61
CA GLY A 257 -19.24 24.50 15.41
C GLY A 257 -18.66 23.39 16.29
N GLN A 258 -19.39 22.29 16.48
CA GLN A 258 -18.87 21.12 17.20
C GLN A 258 -17.93 20.31 16.31
N ARG A 259 -16.87 19.79 16.93
CA ARG A 259 -15.81 19.05 16.26
C ARG A 259 -15.89 17.56 16.56
N ILE A 260 -15.49 16.72 15.59
CA ILE A 260 -15.42 15.27 15.80
C ILE A 260 -14.37 14.93 16.86
N GLU A 261 -13.26 15.67 16.89
CA GLU A 261 -12.13 15.42 17.79
C GLU A 261 -12.51 15.57 19.27
N GLU A 262 -13.57 16.31 19.57
CA GLU A 262 -14.12 16.46 20.93
C GLU A 262 -14.84 15.17 21.40
N GLN A 263 -15.29 14.33 20.45
CA GLN A 263 -15.97 13.06 20.73
C GLN A 263 -14.97 11.93 20.93
N VAL A 264 -14.33 11.90 22.11
CA VAL A 264 -13.23 10.96 22.46
C VAL A 264 -13.54 9.50 22.13
N LEU A 265 -14.78 9.03 22.42
CA LEU A 265 -15.17 7.64 22.16
C LEU A 265 -15.21 7.32 20.67
N PHE A 266 -15.83 8.19 19.87
CA PHE A 266 -15.95 8.01 18.43
C PHE A 266 -14.59 8.17 17.74
N GLU A 267 -13.81 9.17 18.13
CA GLU A 267 -12.45 9.40 17.61
C GLU A 267 -11.53 8.19 17.84
N ARG A 268 -11.68 7.49 18.98
CA ARG A 268 -10.97 6.24 19.24
C ARG A 268 -11.40 5.10 18.32
N ILE A 269 -12.70 4.95 18.08
CA ILE A 269 -13.24 3.95 17.14
C ILE A 269 -12.70 4.25 15.73
N TYR A 270 -12.76 5.51 15.30
CA TYR A 270 -12.27 5.99 14.02
C TYR A 270 -10.79 5.64 13.80
N LYS A 271 -9.93 6.03 14.74
CA LYS A 271 -8.48 5.76 14.69
C LYS A 271 -8.17 4.26 14.65
N ASN A 272 -8.87 3.46 15.44
CA ASN A 272 -8.67 2.01 15.47
C ASN A 272 -9.05 1.36 14.14
N ALA A 273 -10.22 1.70 13.58
CA ALA A 273 -10.66 1.16 12.30
C ALA A 273 -9.73 1.55 11.15
N TRP A 274 -9.20 2.78 11.12
CA TRP A 274 -8.20 3.18 10.12
C TRP A 274 -6.84 2.51 10.30
N ALA A 275 -6.44 2.20 11.55
CA ALA A 275 -5.25 1.41 11.81
C ALA A 275 -5.41 -0.06 11.36
N ASP A 276 -6.60 -0.63 11.54
CA ASP A 276 -6.92 -1.98 11.09
C ASP A 276 -7.02 -2.04 9.55
N ASN A 277 -7.56 -1.00 8.93
CA ASN A 277 -7.51 -0.80 7.48
C ASN A 277 -6.06 -0.81 6.97
N ALA A 278 -5.18 0.00 7.56
CA ALA A 278 -3.76 0.01 7.20
C ALA A 278 -3.12 -1.37 7.33
N ASN A 279 -3.41 -2.08 8.43
CA ASN A 279 -2.87 -3.40 8.72
C ASN A 279 -3.29 -4.46 7.70
N ALA A 280 -4.57 -4.55 7.39
CA ALA A 280 -5.08 -5.51 6.42
C ALA A 280 -4.49 -5.24 5.03
N CYS A 281 -4.40 -3.96 4.67
CA CYS A 281 -3.84 -3.53 3.41
C CYS A 281 -2.34 -3.83 3.31
N ALA A 282 -1.59 -3.68 4.41
CA ALA A 282 -0.16 -3.98 4.47
C ALA A 282 0.10 -5.48 4.37
N LYS A 283 -0.71 -6.30 5.05
CA LYS A 283 -0.58 -7.77 5.01
C LYS A 283 -0.70 -8.30 3.59
N GLN A 284 -1.67 -7.80 2.83
CA GLN A 284 -1.87 -8.25 1.45
C GLN A 284 -0.83 -7.70 0.46
N TYR A 285 -0.17 -6.59 0.78
CA TYR A 285 0.85 -5.98 -0.08
C TYR A 285 2.26 -6.49 0.23
N ALA A 286 2.68 -6.44 1.51
CA ALA A 286 4.02 -6.76 1.97
C ALA A 286 4.11 -8.04 2.83
N GLY A 287 3.01 -8.75 3.06
CA GLY A 287 3.01 -10.00 3.83
C GLY A 287 3.16 -9.81 5.35
N THR A 288 3.29 -8.57 5.82
CA THR A 288 3.41 -8.20 7.24
C THR A 288 2.44 -7.08 7.59
N GLY A 289 2.18 -6.86 8.89
CA GLY A 289 1.38 -5.72 9.34
C GLY A 289 1.95 -4.37 8.92
N ALA A 290 1.14 -3.32 9.02
CA ALA A 290 1.59 -1.95 8.74
C ALA A 290 2.65 -1.55 9.77
N LEU A 291 3.61 -0.72 9.37
CA LEU A 291 4.58 -0.18 10.32
C LEU A 291 3.95 1.05 10.99
N LYS A 292 4.38 1.39 12.21
CA LYS A 292 3.90 2.57 12.95
C LYS A 292 2.38 2.54 13.23
N THR A 293 1.79 1.36 13.38
CA THR A 293 0.35 1.22 13.71
C THR A 293 0.01 1.74 15.10
N ASP A 294 0.99 1.69 16.02
CA ASP A 294 0.91 2.30 17.33
C ASP A 294 0.68 3.82 17.24
N PHE A 295 1.30 4.48 16.26
CA PHE A 295 1.10 5.90 16.00
C PHE A 295 -0.32 6.21 15.50
N THR A 296 -0.86 5.44 14.55
CA THR A 296 -2.24 5.65 14.09
C THR A 296 -3.28 5.45 15.20
N ARG A 297 -3.01 4.54 16.15
CA ARG A 297 -3.94 4.24 17.26
C ARG A 297 -3.85 5.23 18.42
N THR A 298 -2.64 5.70 18.76
CA THR A 298 -2.40 6.43 20.01
C THR A 298 -1.82 7.84 19.82
N GLY A 299 -1.43 8.20 18.60
CA GLY A 299 -0.80 9.49 18.29
C GLY A 299 0.63 9.67 18.85
N LYS A 300 1.17 8.68 19.57
CA LYS A 300 2.55 8.67 20.11
C LYS A 300 3.26 7.37 19.75
N ARG A 301 4.58 7.41 19.64
CA ARG A 301 5.40 6.23 19.35
C ARG A 301 5.81 5.53 20.65
N THR A 302 5.53 4.24 20.75
CA THR A 302 5.87 3.43 21.94
C THR A 302 7.20 2.68 21.73
N GLN A 303 7.95 2.45 22.81
CA GLN A 303 9.20 1.67 22.75
C GLN A 303 8.94 0.22 22.28
N TRP A 304 7.84 -0.38 22.70
CA TRP A 304 7.37 -1.67 22.18
C TRP A 304 7.00 -1.62 20.70
N GLY A 305 6.38 -0.53 20.23
CA GLY A 305 6.10 -0.30 18.82
C GLY A 305 7.37 -0.24 17.96
N LEU A 306 8.45 0.38 18.47
CA LEU A 306 9.75 0.40 17.78
C LEU A 306 10.35 -0.99 17.59
N VAL A 307 10.29 -1.85 18.61
CA VAL A 307 10.78 -3.23 18.53
C VAL A 307 9.96 -4.04 17.52
N MET A 308 8.62 -3.94 17.59
CA MET A 308 7.77 -4.64 16.61
C MET A 308 7.93 -4.11 15.19
N ASP A 309 8.16 -2.82 14.99
CA ASP A 309 8.50 -2.27 13.68
C ASP A 309 9.80 -2.89 13.13
N GLY A 310 10.81 -3.07 13.99
CA GLY A 310 12.08 -3.72 13.64
C GLY A 310 11.88 -5.18 13.23
N TRP A 311 11.14 -5.95 14.03
CA TRP A 311 10.80 -7.34 13.73
C TRP A 311 10.00 -7.49 12.43
N ASN A 312 8.96 -6.67 12.25
CA ASN A 312 8.16 -6.64 11.03
C ASN A 312 9.00 -6.25 9.80
N SER A 313 10.00 -5.38 9.97
CA SER A 313 10.91 -5.00 8.89
C SER A 313 11.85 -6.13 8.48
N LEU A 314 12.35 -6.92 9.44
CA LEU A 314 13.15 -8.12 9.18
C LEU A 314 12.35 -9.21 8.47
N ILE A 315 11.14 -9.52 8.97
CA ILE A 315 10.24 -10.47 8.31
C ILE A 315 9.90 -9.99 6.90
N ARG A 316 9.64 -8.70 6.72
CA ARG A 316 9.35 -8.12 5.41
C ARG A 316 10.54 -8.25 4.46
N TYR A 317 11.76 -8.01 4.94
CA TYR A 317 12.98 -8.22 4.15
C TYR A 317 13.12 -9.68 3.70
N TYR A 318 12.88 -10.63 4.62
CA TYR A 318 12.93 -12.06 4.30
C TYR A 318 11.86 -12.44 3.26
N LYS A 319 10.59 -12.07 3.50
CA LYS A 319 9.48 -12.38 2.59
C LYS A 319 9.68 -11.80 1.20
N ASN A 320 10.07 -10.53 1.12
CA ASN A 320 10.29 -9.83 -0.14
C ASN A 320 11.38 -10.47 -1.01
N ASN A 321 12.38 -11.11 -0.40
CA ASN A 321 13.48 -11.74 -1.13
C ASN A 321 13.31 -13.25 -1.33
N PHE A 322 12.58 -13.95 -0.46
CA PHE A 322 12.60 -15.43 -0.45
C PHE A 322 11.24 -16.12 -0.53
N SER A 323 10.13 -15.37 -0.42
CA SER A 323 8.78 -15.96 -0.43
C SER A 323 7.80 -15.25 -1.37
N ASP A 324 8.12 -14.04 -1.81
CA ASP A 324 7.21 -13.21 -2.59
C ASP A 324 7.03 -13.72 -4.04
N GLY A 325 7.98 -14.47 -4.59
CA GLY A 325 7.84 -15.10 -5.91
C GLY A 325 6.72 -16.15 -5.92
N PHE A 326 6.79 -17.13 -5.03
CA PHE A 326 5.74 -18.13 -4.84
C PHE A 326 4.37 -17.51 -4.49
N ARG A 327 4.38 -16.44 -3.69
CA ARG A 327 3.15 -15.73 -3.32
C ARG A 327 2.53 -15.00 -4.52
N GLN A 328 3.35 -14.43 -5.41
CA GLN A 328 2.86 -13.83 -6.64
C GLN A 328 2.24 -14.90 -7.55
N ASP A 329 2.90 -16.05 -7.73
CA ASP A 329 2.35 -17.18 -8.49
C ASP A 329 0.99 -17.64 -7.93
N SER A 330 0.85 -17.67 -6.59
CA SER A 330 -0.41 -18.01 -5.92
C SER A 330 -1.50 -16.97 -6.17
N ILE A 331 -1.15 -15.68 -6.22
CA ILE A 331 -2.10 -14.59 -6.54
C ILE A 331 -2.56 -14.73 -7.99
N ASP A 332 -1.63 -14.99 -8.92
CA ASP A 332 -1.95 -15.08 -10.34
C ASP A 332 -2.82 -16.30 -10.65
N LEU A 333 -2.60 -17.43 -9.99
CA LEU A 333 -3.51 -18.58 -10.04
C LEU A 333 -4.88 -18.27 -9.45
N PHE A 334 -4.92 -17.64 -8.28
CA PHE A 334 -6.19 -17.33 -7.59
C PHE A 334 -7.06 -16.35 -8.38
N LEU A 335 -6.45 -15.37 -9.05
CA LEU A 335 -7.15 -14.37 -9.86
C LEU A 335 -7.45 -14.85 -11.29
N GLY A 336 -6.98 -16.04 -11.68
CA GLY A 336 -7.17 -16.58 -13.02
C GLY A 336 -6.30 -15.92 -14.09
N ASN A 337 -5.24 -15.20 -13.70
CA ASN A 337 -4.28 -14.58 -14.63
C ASN A 337 -3.43 -15.63 -15.37
N TYR A 338 -3.30 -16.83 -14.80
CA TYR A 338 -2.62 -17.98 -15.40
C TYR A 338 -3.57 -19.17 -15.53
N SER A 339 -3.77 -19.65 -16.76
CA SER A 339 -4.50 -20.88 -17.04
C SER A 339 -3.55 -22.08 -17.03
N VAL A 340 -3.85 -23.08 -16.21
CA VAL A 340 -3.08 -24.32 -16.18
C VAL A 340 -3.45 -25.15 -17.41
N GLU A 341 -2.53 -25.30 -18.35
CA GLU A 341 -2.68 -26.22 -19.49
C GLU A 341 -2.29 -27.64 -19.05
N GLU A 342 -3.18 -28.61 -19.27
CA GLU A 342 -2.99 -30.03 -18.88
C GLU A 342 -1.86 -30.76 -19.64
N VAL A 343 -1.22 -30.09 -20.60
CA VAL A 343 -0.26 -30.70 -21.54
C VAL A 343 1.14 -30.89 -20.92
N TYR A 344 1.46 -30.20 -19.82
CA TYR A 344 2.79 -30.27 -19.22
C TYR A 344 2.91 -31.44 -18.22
N SER A 345 3.78 -32.42 -18.52
CA SER A 345 4.08 -33.56 -17.65
C SER A 345 4.83 -33.20 -16.36
N THR A 346 5.36 -31.97 -16.26
CA THR A 346 6.12 -31.46 -15.11
C THR A 346 5.58 -30.11 -14.68
N SER A 347 5.38 -29.93 -13.37
CA SER A 347 4.87 -28.66 -12.83
C SER A 347 5.83 -27.50 -13.12
N PRO A 348 5.36 -26.37 -13.70
CA PRO A 348 6.20 -25.18 -13.93
C PRO A 348 6.74 -24.54 -12.64
N LEU A 349 6.22 -24.95 -11.48
CA LEU A 349 6.69 -24.49 -10.17
C LEU A 349 7.96 -25.25 -9.70
N GLN A 350 8.26 -26.40 -10.30
CA GLN A 350 9.40 -27.24 -9.95
C GLN A 350 10.69 -26.67 -10.52
N VAL A 351 11.52 -26.09 -9.67
CA VAL A 351 12.81 -25.50 -10.06
C VAL A 351 13.95 -26.40 -9.63
N GLN A 352 14.82 -26.75 -10.56
CA GLN A 352 16.16 -27.24 -10.22
C GLN A 352 17.03 -26.01 -9.92
N LYS A 353 17.29 -25.74 -8.64
CA LYS A 353 18.27 -24.71 -8.25
C LYS A 353 19.67 -25.31 -8.39
N ASP A 354 20.56 -24.59 -9.08
CA ASP A 354 21.97 -24.97 -9.21
C ASP A 354 22.60 -25.12 -7.80
N TRP A 355 23.46 -26.12 -7.59
CA TRP A 355 24.06 -26.44 -6.28
C TRP A 355 24.81 -25.25 -5.66
N LYS A 356 25.29 -24.32 -6.50
CA LYS A 356 25.93 -23.07 -6.12
C LYS A 356 25.07 -22.18 -5.23
N PHE A 357 23.74 -22.18 -5.43
CA PHE A 357 22.80 -21.41 -4.61
C PHE A 357 22.67 -21.95 -3.19
N LEU A 358 22.95 -23.24 -2.99
CA LEU A 358 23.00 -23.88 -1.68
C LEU A 358 24.39 -23.77 -1.05
N ALA A 359 25.45 -23.97 -1.84
CA ALA A 359 26.82 -23.99 -1.35
C ALA A 359 27.29 -22.63 -0.82
N LEU A 360 27.03 -21.53 -1.53
CA LEU A 360 27.55 -20.20 -1.16
C LEU A 360 27.03 -19.69 0.21
N PRO A 361 25.73 -19.78 0.53
CA PRO A 361 25.24 -19.43 1.87
C PRO A 361 25.80 -20.33 2.98
N ILE A 362 25.96 -21.63 2.72
CA ILE A 362 26.55 -22.57 3.69
C ILE A 362 28.00 -22.18 4.00
N ILE A 363 28.80 -21.92 2.97
CA ILE A 363 30.20 -21.48 3.13
C ILE A 363 30.25 -20.18 3.96
N MET A 364 29.37 -19.22 3.68
CA MET A 364 29.31 -17.95 4.43
C MET A 364 28.98 -18.18 5.92
N VAL A 365 27.98 -19.03 6.23
CA VAL A 365 27.59 -19.33 7.62
C VAL A 365 28.70 -20.05 8.37
N VAL A 366 29.38 -21.00 7.72
CA VAL A 366 30.52 -21.71 8.29
C VAL A 366 31.67 -20.73 8.54
N ALA A 367 32.03 -19.90 7.55
CA ALA A 367 33.11 -18.92 7.67
C ALA A 367 32.82 -17.89 8.78
N PHE A 368 31.58 -17.42 8.89
CA PHE A 368 31.17 -16.48 9.93
C PHE A 368 31.20 -17.12 11.33
N SER A 369 30.67 -18.35 11.45
CA SER A 369 30.71 -19.11 12.71
C SER A 369 32.14 -19.36 13.16
N MET A 370 33.02 -19.77 12.24
CA MET A 370 34.46 -19.96 12.53
C MET A 370 35.14 -18.65 12.92
N CYS A 371 34.81 -17.52 12.28
CA CYS A 371 35.32 -16.21 12.67
C CYS A 371 34.93 -15.83 14.11
N ILE A 372 33.68 -16.11 14.52
CA ILE A 372 33.23 -15.87 15.91
C ILE A 372 33.94 -16.79 16.88
N ILE A 373 34.08 -18.08 16.55
CA ILE A 373 34.79 -19.04 17.41
C ILE A 373 36.24 -18.60 17.61
N CYS A 374 36.93 -18.15 16.56
CA CYS A 374 38.30 -17.62 16.68
C CYS A 374 38.38 -16.33 17.53
N LEU A 375 37.32 -15.53 17.60
CA LEU A 375 37.26 -14.34 18.48
C LEU A 375 36.99 -14.72 19.95
N LEU A 376 36.22 -15.79 20.19
CA LEU A 376 35.87 -16.24 21.54
C LEU A 376 36.95 -17.14 22.16
N MET A 377 37.59 -17.97 21.34
CA MET A 377 38.72 -18.82 21.70
C MET A 377 40.03 -18.11 21.35
N ALA A 378 40.35 -17.04 22.09
CA ALA A 378 41.65 -16.39 21.95
C ALA A 378 42.75 -17.39 22.37
N GLY A 379 43.65 -17.73 21.45
CA GLY A 379 44.79 -18.62 21.72
C GLY A 379 45.92 -17.92 22.48
N ASP A 380 46.88 -18.71 22.96
CA ASP A 380 48.03 -18.21 23.72
C ASP A 380 48.92 -17.23 22.91
N THR A 381 48.88 -17.32 21.57
CA THR A 381 49.59 -16.43 20.65
C THR A 381 48.63 -15.49 19.90
N TRP A 382 48.87 -14.19 20.07
CA TRP A 382 48.06 -13.14 19.45
C TRP A 382 48.14 -13.15 17.92
N THR A 383 49.28 -13.53 17.36
CA THR A 383 49.53 -13.59 15.91
C THR A 383 48.71 -14.67 15.19
N GLU A 384 48.57 -15.86 15.80
CA GLU A 384 47.77 -16.95 15.24
C GLU A 384 46.28 -16.62 15.28
N THR A 385 45.82 -16.12 16.43
CA THR A 385 44.43 -15.68 16.59
C THR A 385 44.07 -14.62 15.55
N LEU A 386 44.95 -13.63 15.33
CA LEU A 386 44.75 -12.60 14.31
C LEU A 386 44.71 -13.17 12.88
N ALA A 387 45.59 -14.11 12.54
CA ALA A 387 45.64 -14.73 11.22
C ALA A 387 44.35 -15.51 10.89
N TYR A 388 43.82 -16.28 11.84
CA TYR A 388 42.57 -17.02 11.66
C TYR A 388 41.35 -16.10 11.54
N VAL A 389 41.28 -15.04 12.35
CA VAL A 389 40.20 -14.05 12.26
C VAL A 389 40.25 -13.32 10.92
N LEU A 390 41.43 -12.95 10.43
CA LEU A 390 41.58 -12.31 9.12
C LEU A 390 41.19 -13.27 7.99
N PHE A 391 41.60 -14.53 8.04
CA PHE A 391 41.24 -15.53 7.03
C PHE A 391 39.72 -15.77 6.96
N TRP A 392 39.09 -16.09 8.10
CA TRP A 392 37.65 -16.36 8.14
C TRP A 392 36.82 -15.10 7.93
N GLY A 393 37.28 -13.95 8.42
CA GLY A 393 36.67 -12.65 8.18
C GLY A 393 36.70 -12.27 6.70
N THR A 394 37.84 -12.39 6.02
CA THR A 394 37.95 -12.11 4.58
C THR A 394 37.15 -13.10 3.74
N SER A 395 37.14 -14.38 4.08
CA SER A 395 36.30 -15.40 3.42
C SER A 395 34.80 -15.11 3.57
N SER A 396 34.37 -14.73 4.78
CA SER A 396 32.98 -14.34 5.06
C SER A 396 32.57 -13.07 4.27
N ILE A 397 33.43 -12.05 4.24
CA ILE A 397 33.19 -10.82 3.47
C ILE A 397 33.18 -11.10 1.96
N GLY A 398 34.13 -11.91 1.45
CA GLY A 398 34.23 -12.26 0.04
C GLY A 398 33.00 -13.02 -0.45
N THR A 399 32.57 -14.05 0.30
CA THR A 399 31.37 -14.83 0.00
C THR A 399 30.10 -13.98 0.08
N ALA A 400 29.97 -13.13 1.10
CA ALA A 400 28.85 -12.19 1.20
C ALA A 400 28.82 -11.20 0.02
N THR A 401 29.99 -10.72 -0.43
CA THR A 401 30.08 -9.80 -1.58
C THR A 401 29.64 -10.47 -2.88
N ILE A 402 30.03 -11.74 -3.10
CA ILE A 402 29.60 -12.52 -4.26
C ILE A 402 28.08 -12.74 -4.23
N ILE A 403 27.52 -13.11 -3.08
CA ILE A 403 26.07 -13.31 -2.91
C ILE A 403 25.31 -12.00 -3.19
N LEU A 404 25.79 -10.88 -2.66
CA LEU A 404 25.16 -9.57 -2.87
C LEU A 404 25.30 -9.07 -4.32
N TYR A 405 26.40 -9.37 -4.99
CA TYR A 405 26.61 -9.03 -6.40
C TYR A 405 25.65 -9.81 -7.31
N ASN A 406 25.51 -11.12 -7.06
CA ASN A 406 24.58 -12.00 -7.77
C ASN A 406 23.17 -12.02 -7.15
N GLY A 407 22.82 -11.01 -6.34
CA GLY A 407 21.62 -11.06 -5.51
C GLY A 407 20.30 -11.25 -6.25
N LYS A 408 20.24 -10.93 -7.56
CA LYS A 408 19.05 -11.20 -8.39
C LYS A 408 18.75 -12.70 -8.53
N ASP A 409 19.78 -13.53 -8.54
CA ASP A 409 19.64 -14.97 -8.77
C ASP A 409 19.29 -15.73 -7.47
N PHE A 410 19.59 -15.12 -6.32
CA PHE A 410 19.25 -15.67 -4.99
C PHE A 410 17.83 -15.33 -4.54
N VAL A 411 17.18 -14.38 -5.19
CA VAL A 411 15.84 -13.95 -4.84
C VAL A 411 14.80 -14.86 -5.50
N ASP A 412 13.77 -15.22 -4.73
CA ASP A 412 12.60 -15.94 -5.22
C ASP A 412 11.79 -15.07 -6.19
N ALA A 413 11.72 -15.51 -7.44
CA ALA A 413 11.00 -14.85 -8.54
C ALA A 413 9.78 -15.67 -8.97
N PRO A 414 8.69 -15.01 -9.41
CA PRO A 414 7.51 -15.68 -9.92
C PRO A 414 7.86 -16.48 -11.18
N LYS A 415 7.19 -17.60 -11.35
CA LYS A 415 7.50 -18.63 -12.34
C LYS A 415 6.39 -18.80 -13.37
N LEU A 416 5.15 -18.44 -13.03
CA LEU A 416 3.98 -18.69 -13.88
C LEU A 416 3.77 -17.62 -14.94
N VAL A 417 3.96 -16.34 -14.57
CA VAL A 417 3.76 -15.21 -15.49
C VAL A 417 5.12 -14.76 -16.06
N GLN A 418 5.22 -14.71 -17.39
CA GLN A 418 6.43 -14.28 -18.10
C GLN A 418 6.84 -12.85 -17.67
N LYS A 419 8.16 -12.63 -17.51
CA LYS A 419 8.74 -11.34 -17.10
C LYS A 419 8.25 -10.16 -17.96
N GLU A 420 7.99 -10.39 -19.24
CA GLU A 420 7.51 -9.38 -20.20
C GLU A 420 6.08 -8.90 -19.97
N LYS A 421 5.19 -9.70 -19.36
CA LYS A 421 3.84 -9.23 -18.97
C LYS A 421 3.84 -8.43 -17.67
N MET A 422 4.93 -8.50 -16.91
CA MET A 422 5.07 -7.84 -15.63
C MET A 422 5.69 -6.44 -15.74
N ASP A 423 6.57 -6.23 -16.72
CA ASP A 423 7.21 -4.94 -17.05
C ASP A 423 6.41 -4.17 -18.13
#